data_AF-A0A8J8H567-F1
#
_entry.id   AF-A0A8J8H567-F1
#
_cell.length_a   1.000
_cell.length_b   1.000
_cell.length_c   1.000
_cell.angle_alpha   90.00
_cell.angle_beta   90.00
_cell.angle_gamma   90.00
#
_symmetry.space_group_name_H-M   'P 1'
#
loop_
_entity.id
_entity.type
_entity.pdbx_description
1 polymer ?
#
loop_
_entity_poly.entity_id
_entity_poly.type
_entity_poly.pdbx_seq_one_letter_code
_entity_poly.pdbx_strand_id
1 'polypeptide(L)' 'MFINFTKISTIALALLFFGFYNYSSASFKISRPSALNVGLVGHWTFDGADVNFVTNTASDRSGQGNNGTLL' A
#
# COMPACT_ATOMS: atom_id res chain seq x y z
N MET A 1 -15.77 -3.59 -54.23
CA MET A 1 -14.36 -3.96 -53.95
C MET A 1 -14.38 -5.19 -53.05
N PHE A 2 -13.92 -6.36 -53.52
CA PHE A 2 -13.92 -7.59 -52.74
C PHE A 2 -12.67 -7.68 -51.86
N ILE A 3 -12.81 -8.02 -50.59
CA ILE A 3 -11.69 -8.23 -49.66
C ILE A 3 -11.33 -9.72 -49.65
N ASN A 4 -10.07 -10.04 -49.96
CA ASN A 4 -9.59 -11.43 -50.02
C ASN A 4 -9.37 -12.04 -48.62
N PHE A 5 -9.54 -13.36 -48.51
CA PHE A 5 -9.45 -14.12 -47.25
C PHE A 5 -8.16 -13.88 -46.46
N THR A 6 -7.02 -13.74 -47.15
CA THR A 6 -5.72 -13.45 -46.51
C THR A 6 -5.73 -12.10 -45.78
N LYS A 7 -6.42 -11.09 -46.32
CA LYS A 7 -6.56 -9.78 -45.67
C LYS A 7 -7.46 -9.86 -44.43
N ILE A 8 -8.50 -10.68 -44.47
CA ILE A 8 -9.40 -10.93 -43.33
C ILE A 8 -8.60 -11.60 -42.20
N SER A 9 -7.79 -12.62 -42.52
CA SER A 9 -6.96 -13.31 -41.53
C SER A 9 -5.91 -12.41 -40.88
N THR A 10 -5.27 -11.52 -41.65
CA THR A 10 -4.26 -10.60 -41.09
C THR A 10 -4.88 -9.54 -40.19
N ILE A 11 -6.07 -9.05 -40.54
CA ILE A 11 -6.82 -8.08 -39.70
C ILE A 11 -7.28 -8.75 -38.40
N ALA A 12 -7.79 -9.98 -38.47
CA ALA A 12 -8.22 -10.73 -37.29
C ALA A 12 -7.06 -10.97 -36.31
N LEU A 13 -5.88 -11.32 -36.82
CA LEU A 13 -4.68 -11.51 -36.00
C LEU A 13 -4.23 -10.18 -35.35
N ALA A 14 -4.22 -9.08 -36.11
CA ALA A 14 -3.89 -7.76 -35.56
C ALA A 14 -4.84 -7.35 -34.44
N LEU A 15 -6.15 -7.61 -34.55
CA LEU A 15 -7.11 -7.31 -33.49
C LEU A 15 -6.90 -8.15 -32.22
N LEU A 16 -6.45 -9.41 -32.36
CA LEU A 16 -6.10 -10.26 -31.22
C LEU A 16 -4.79 -9.83 -30.54
N PHE A 17 -3.84 -9.27 -31.28
CA PHE A 17 -2.62 -8.73 -30.68
C PHE A 17 -2.90 -7.36 -30.03
N PHE A 18 -3.51 -6.42 -30.75
CA PHE A 18 -3.80 -5.06 -30.27
C PHE A 18 -4.93 -4.96 -29.25
N GLY A 19 -5.89 -5.89 -29.25
CA GLY A 19 -7.06 -5.87 -28.37
C GLY A 19 -6.84 -6.35 -26.95
N PHE A 20 -5.75 -7.08 -26.67
CA PHE A 20 -5.55 -7.75 -25.37
C PHE A 20 -4.34 -7.25 -24.56
N TYR A 21 -3.79 -6.07 -24.85
CA TYR A 21 -2.60 -5.55 -24.14
C TYR A 21 -2.85 -5.02 -22.71
N ASN A 22 -4.05 -5.16 -22.16
CA ASN A 22 -4.37 -4.64 -20.82
C ASN A 22 -4.54 -5.77 -19.80
N TYR A 23 -3.52 -6.60 -19.64
CA TYR A 23 -3.43 -7.42 -18.43
C TYR A 23 -2.91 -6.53 -17.31
N SER A 24 -3.83 -6.04 -16.47
CA SER A 24 -3.47 -5.30 -15.27
C SER A 24 -2.92 -6.28 -14.23
N SER A 25 -1.67 -6.09 -13.81
CA SER A 25 -1.10 -6.79 -12.66
C SER A 25 -1.90 -6.43 -11.41
N ALA A 26 -2.59 -7.41 -10.82
CA ALA A 26 -3.31 -7.19 -9.57
C ALA A 26 -2.33 -6.75 -8.48
N SER A 27 -2.50 -5.53 -7.97
CA SER A 27 -1.72 -5.02 -6.85
C SER A 27 -2.33 -5.52 -5.54
N PHE A 28 -1.57 -6.28 -4.76
CA PHE A 28 -1.97 -6.71 -3.43
C PHE A 28 -1.81 -5.54 -2.44
N LYS A 29 -2.92 -4.90 -2.08
CA LYS A 29 -2.94 -3.87 -1.04
C LYS A 29 -3.13 -4.54 0.33
N ILE A 30 -2.07 -4.57 1.15
CA ILE A 30 -2.23 -4.84 2.59
C ILE A 30 -2.91 -3.62 3.20
N SER A 31 -4.23 -3.73 3.41
CA SER A 31 -4.97 -2.76 4.22
C SER A 31 -4.52 -2.92 5.66
N ARG A 32 -3.67 -2.01 6.17
CA ARG A 32 -3.42 -1.92 7.61
C ARG A 32 -4.75 -1.55 8.26
N PRO A 33 -5.33 -2.39 9.13
CA PRO A 33 -6.57 -2.02 9.79
C PRO A 33 -6.33 -0.70 10.53
N SER A 34 -7.20 0.28 10.29
CA SER A 34 -7.27 1.55 11.02
C SER A 34 -7.56 1.37 12.52
N ALA A 35 -7.69 0.12 12.99
CA ALA A 35 -7.98 -0.31 14.34
C ALA A 35 -6.83 -0.12 15.35
N LEU A 36 -5.68 0.43 14.95
CA LEU A 36 -4.62 0.79 15.90
C LEU A 36 -5.06 1.83 16.93
N ASN A 37 -6.23 2.48 16.82
CA ASN A 37 -6.73 3.38 17.87
C ASN A 37 -7.72 2.72 18.85
N VAL A 38 -8.13 1.46 18.64
CA VAL A 38 -9.13 0.81 19.49
C VAL A 38 -8.46 -0.13 20.47
N GLY A 39 -8.42 0.26 21.75
CA GLY A 39 -7.97 -0.60 22.85
C GLY A 39 -6.46 -0.64 23.09
N LEU A 40 -5.69 0.30 22.53
CA LEU A 40 -4.28 0.42 22.92
C LEU A 40 -4.16 0.92 24.35
N VAL A 41 -3.33 0.23 25.14
CA VAL A 41 -2.91 0.67 26.47
C VAL A 41 -1.63 1.52 26.39
N GLY A 42 -0.86 1.40 25.31
CA GLY A 42 0.33 2.21 25.07
C GLY A 42 0.89 1.97 23.67
N HIS A 43 1.57 2.97 23.12
CA HIS A 43 2.28 2.89 21.85
C HIS A 43 3.51 3.81 21.88
N TRP A 44 4.69 3.20 22.01
CA TRP A 44 5.98 3.89 21.97
C TRP A 44 6.69 3.54 20.65
N THR A 45 6.85 4.54 19.79
CA THR A 45 7.41 4.37 18.43
C THR A 45 8.94 4.28 18.44
N PHE A 46 9.58 4.86 19.46
CA PHE A 46 11.04 5.05 19.52
C PHE A 46 11.65 5.81 18.33
N ASP A 47 10.81 6.52 17.59
CA ASP A 47 11.28 7.43 16.55
C ASP A 47 11.91 8.66 17.21
N GLY A 48 12.94 9.24 16.57
CA GLY A 48 13.70 10.35 17.17
C GLY A 48 12.85 11.59 17.51
N ALA A 49 11.72 11.79 16.84
CA ALA A 49 10.76 12.86 17.15
C ALA A 49 9.89 12.55 18.39
N ASP A 50 9.77 11.28 18.77
CA ASP A 50 8.93 10.79 19.86
C ASP A 50 9.75 10.47 21.11
N VAL A 51 11.07 10.58 21.02
CA VAL A 51 12.02 10.36 22.11
C VAL A 51 12.68 11.68 22.50
N ASN A 52 12.48 12.07 23.76
CA ASN A 52 13.26 13.13 24.37
C ASN A 52 14.47 12.52 25.09
N PHE A 53 15.63 12.60 24.47
CA PHE A 53 16.89 12.10 25.03
C PHE A 53 17.44 12.96 26.18
N VAL A 54 16.97 14.21 26.33
CA VAL A 54 17.36 15.09 27.45
C VAL A 54 16.63 14.70 28.73
N THR A 55 15.37 14.29 28.62
CA THR A 55 14.53 13.88 29.76
C THR A 55 14.35 12.37 29.84
N ASN A 56 15.08 11.60 29.02
CA ASN A 56 14.98 10.14 28.92
C ASN A 56 13.53 9.66 28.78
N THR A 57 12.72 10.33 27.95
CA THR A 57 11.29 10.06 27.85
C THR A 57 10.92 9.54 26.46
N ALA A 58 10.21 8.42 26.39
CA ALA A 58 9.53 7.95 25.18
C ALA A 58 8.05 8.34 25.24
N SER A 59 7.59 9.10 24.25
CA SER A 59 6.22 9.60 24.22
C SER A 59 5.23 8.50 23.84
N ASP A 60 4.13 8.40 24.58
CA ASP A 60 3.02 7.52 24.21
C ASP A 60 2.16 8.15 23.11
N ARG A 61 2.13 7.52 21.94
CA ARG A 61 1.34 7.93 20.79
C ARG A 61 -0.05 7.29 20.75
N SER A 62 -0.41 6.47 21.74
CA SER A 62 -1.76 5.92 21.84
C SER A 62 -2.79 6.92 22.36
N GLY A 63 -2.36 8.01 23.00
CA GLY A 63 -3.24 9.00 23.62
C GLY A 63 -3.62 8.67 25.07
N GLN A 64 -3.07 7.60 25.64
CA GLN A 64 -3.35 7.14 27.00
C GLN A 64 -2.45 7.80 28.05
N GLY A 65 -1.42 8.55 27.64
CA GLY A 65 -0.55 9.31 28.53
C GLY A 65 0.49 8.46 29.26
N ASN A 66 0.68 7.21 28.82
CA ASN A 66 1.60 6.26 29.44
C ASN A 66 3.03 6.50 28.93
N ASN A 67 3.62 7.67 29.18
CA ASN A 67 4.99 7.94 28.73
C ASN A 67 6.00 6.98 29.38
N GLY A 68 6.93 6.47 28.59
CA GLY A 68 7.98 5.56 29.05
C GLY A 68 9.24 6.31 29.49
N THR A 69 9.99 5.73 30.41
CA THR A 69 11.32 6.21 30.81
C THR A 69 12.39 5.32 30.18
N LEU A 70 13.38 5.94 29.53
CA LEU A 70 14.55 5.27 28.99
C LEU A 70 15.60 5.12 30.08
N LEU A 71 16.05 3.89 30.35
CA LEU A 71 17.07 3.57 31.35
C LEU A 71 18.46 3.41 30.70
#